data_AF-A0A959DBF6-F1
#
_entry.id   AF-A0A959DBF6-F1
#
_cell.length_a   1.000
_cell.length_b   1.000
_cell.length_c   1.000
_cell.angle_alpha   90.00
_cell.angle_beta   90.00
_cell.angle_gamma   90.00
#
_symmetry.space_group_name_H-M   'P 1'
#
loop_
_entity.id
_entity.type
_entity.pdbx_description
1 polymer ?
#
loop_
_entity_poly.entity_id
_entity_poly.type
_entity_poly.pdbx_seq_one_letter_code
_entity_poly.pdbx_strand_id
1 'polypeptide(L)'
;MKIEKSAEVRRKEARIEELEEQLKRTRTTLKSLKTRLSNTQQRVEEIHREMFNKASRMQERLTKGLKNLEELTQKLRKDKRLSREDKELIEEIYRGVAGGMGGGMPDWEAQAAERAENQEEEAKFRDAFKEFRVEPPKEEQRDIRKLYLRLSKQFHPDRASNKKEAKQFHQFQQQVNEAYEKHDIQALLDMEQIFGETGDEPENGETATTDVLDHKISRLQNQLALLQQQQERLSEEIRQLRKSDMGQALTEVDSMERAGFSIEEGMGLQQLEPIVEILEAFEKALRDTDKKGKMSPLFEDIMGQMMLAINPLAAMMDEMMGEDEDFDDMFWDDFDDDEFYPNLDPEFPVGTYVRVAEEIKMDYFDVNNGAGSFSLKGLSGIVSAAMFDEEGEPVYNIALDTDSMKRLPRSIIVEEGADFNVLYYLEEDLLVEQKGKKKEPAKKVAQTYRTLLYQNAFSELPPEQDQRLQAILLANPAASDEANWLAYLEQHLHFPFGAFTHGLLSNWRRGRKVTILAYGGFAPEYGLIVQARIGRQTDFVPLAEFYGSPGSKEDQILEDYQEWHGVMF
;
A
#
# COMPACT_ATOMS: atom_id res chain seq x y z
N MET A 1 -70.56 -7.34 -0.76
CA MET A 1 -70.44 -5.87 -0.80
C MET A 1 -69.00 -5.56 -0.39
N LYS A 2 -68.09 -5.28 -1.33
CA LYS A 2 -66.72 -4.87 -1.01
C LYS A 2 -66.79 -3.41 -0.61
N ILE A 3 -66.56 -3.11 0.66
CA ILE A 3 -66.44 -1.72 1.14
C ILE A 3 -65.16 -1.17 0.50
N GLU A 4 -65.30 -0.20 -0.40
CA GLU A 4 -64.16 0.47 -0.99
C GLU A 4 -63.38 1.22 0.09
N LYS A 5 -62.08 0.95 0.22
CA LYS A 5 -61.18 1.68 1.12
C LYS A 5 -61.21 3.18 0.79
N SER A 6 -61.35 4.03 1.82
CA SER A 6 -61.27 5.50 1.72
C SER A 6 -59.98 5.95 1.05
N ALA A 7 -60.02 7.07 0.31
CA ALA A 7 -58.85 7.67 -0.33
C ALA A 7 -57.74 8.02 0.66
N GLU A 8 -58.09 8.36 1.90
CA GLU A 8 -57.14 8.64 2.98
C GLU A 8 -56.38 7.37 3.40
N VAL A 9 -57.08 6.25 3.57
CA VAL A 9 -56.48 4.95 3.89
C VAL A 9 -55.50 4.52 2.80
N ARG A 10 -55.86 4.69 1.52
CA ARG A 10 -54.96 4.37 0.39
C ARG A 10 -53.69 5.23 0.39
N ARG A 11 -53.78 6.52 0.74
CA ARG A 11 -52.61 7.41 0.85
C ARG A 11 -51.69 7.00 1.99
N LYS A 12 -52.24 6.66 3.16
CA LYS A 12 -51.46 6.20 4.32
C LYS A 12 -50.80 4.84 4.07
N GLU A 13 -51.51 3.92 3.42
CA GLU A 13 -50.94 2.63 2.97
C GLU A 13 -49.77 2.84 2.00
N ALA A 14 -49.90 3.73 1.01
CA ALA A 14 -48.80 4.05 0.09
C ALA A 14 -47.60 4.69 0.81
N ARG A 15 -47.84 5.57 1.81
CA ARG A 15 -46.77 6.16 2.62
C ARG A 15 -46.04 5.12 3.47
N ILE A 16 -46.75 4.14 4.01
CA ILE A 16 -46.16 3.01 4.74
C ILE A 16 -45.27 2.21 3.81
N GLU A 17 -45.73 1.88 2.60
CA GLU A 17 -44.96 1.14 1.61
C GLU A 17 -43.66 1.88 1.22
N GLU A 18 -43.76 3.19 1.00
CA GLU A 18 -42.59 4.06 0.73
C GLU A 18 -41.58 4.05 1.89
N LEU A 19 -42.05 4.18 3.14
CA LEU A 19 -41.19 4.16 4.32
C LEU A 19 -40.55 2.79 4.56
N GLU A 20 -41.28 1.69 4.31
CA GLU A 20 -40.75 0.33 4.37
C GLU A 20 -39.67 0.11 3.30
N GLU A 21 -39.84 0.66 2.10
CA GLU A 21 -38.81 0.62 1.06
C GLU A 21 -37.57 1.43 1.44
N GLN A 22 -37.74 2.65 1.97
CA GLN A 22 -36.65 3.49 2.46
C GLN A 22 -35.88 2.79 3.58
N LEU A 23 -36.58 2.23 4.57
CA LEU A 23 -35.95 1.44 5.64
C LEU A 23 -35.15 0.27 5.10
N LYS A 24 -35.66 -0.47 4.12
CA LYS A 24 -34.94 -1.58 3.50
C LYS A 24 -33.64 -1.11 2.83
N ARG A 25 -33.68 0.02 2.11
CA ARG A 25 -32.50 0.63 1.47
C ARG A 25 -31.47 1.05 2.53
N THR A 26 -31.87 1.83 3.53
CA THR A 26 -31.00 2.28 4.62
C THR A 26 -30.38 1.10 5.38
N ARG A 27 -31.16 0.06 5.68
CA ARG A 27 -30.64 -1.19 6.28
C ARG A 27 -29.55 -1.86 5.44
N THR A 28 -29.74 -1.89 4.13
CA THR A 28 -28.76 -2.45 3.19
C THR A 28 -27.48 -1.63 3.18
N THR A 29 -27.59 -0.30 3.16
CA THR A 29 -26.44 0.61 3.24
C THR A 29 -25.70 0.48 4.56
N LEU A 30 -26.40 0.47 5.69
CA LEU A 30 -25.81 0.26 7.02
C LEU A 30 -25.05 -1.06 7.11
N LYS A 31 -25.59 -2.14 6.54
CA LYS A 31 -24.89 -3.43 6.48
C LYS A 31 -23.57 -3.30 5.71
N SER A 32 -23.59 -2.63 4.55
CA SER A 32 -22.40 -2.38 3.74
C SER A 32 -21.36 -1.57 4.51
N LEU A 33 -21.77 -0.46 5.15
CA LEU A 33 -20.88 0.40 5.93
C LEU A 33 -20.27 -0.34 7.13
N LYS A 34 -21.06 -1.11 7.89
CA LYS A 34 -20.55 -1.93 8.99
C LYS A 34 -19.53 -2.95 8.51
N THR A 35 -19.81 -3.63 7.40
CA THR A 35 -18.85 -4.56 6.79
C THR A 35 -17.58 -3.83 6.36
N ARG A 36 -17.69 -2.66 5.74
CA ARG A 36 -16.53 -1.85 5.32
C ARG A 36 -15.68 -1.43 6.52
N LEU A 37 -16.30 -0.85 7.56
CA LEU A 37 -15.61 -0.45 8.78
C LEU A 37 -14.90 -1.64 9.43
N SER A 38 -15.60 -2.77 9.59
CA SER A 38 -15.03 -3.99 10.16
C SER A 38 -13.86 -4.53 9.35
N ASN A 39 -13.97 -4.53 8.01
CA ASN A 39 -12.90 -5.00 7.13
C ASN A 39 -11.69 -4.06 7.20
N THR A 40 -11.89 -2.74 7.22
CA THR A 40 -10.82 -1.76 7.36
C THR A 40 -10.11 -1.90 8.71
N GLN A 41 -10.86 -2.00 9.82
CA GLN A 41 -10.29 -2.23 11.15
C GLN A 41 -9.48 -3.53 11.20
N GLN A 42 -10.05 -4.64 10.70
CA GLN A 42 -9.34 -5.92 10.66
C GLN A 42 -8.08 -5.86 9.82
N ARG A 43 -8.11 -5.18 8.67
CA ARG A 43 -6.94 -5.04 7.80
C ARG A 43 -5.84 -4.20 8.46
N VAL A 44 -6.19 -3.11 9.13
CA VAL A 44 -5.25 -2.31 9.94
C VAL A 44 -4.65 -3.16 11.05
N GLU A 45 -5.45 -3.95 11.78
CA GLU A 45 -4.95 -4.88 12.80
C GLU A 45 -4.00 -5.94 12.22
N GLU A 46 -4.31 -6.48 11.04
CA GLU A 46 -3.48 -7.47 10.36
C GLU A 46 -2.13 -6.90 9.94
N ILE A 47 -2.13 -5.71 9.34
CA ILE A 47 -0.91 -4.99 8.93
C ILE A 47 -0.08 -4.65 10.17
N HIS A 48 -0.69 -4.06 11.20
CA HIS A 48 -0.01 -3.76 12.46
C HIS A 48 0.61 -5.01 13.08
N ARG A 49 -0.13 -6.11 13.16
CA ARG A 49 0.37 -7.38 13.69
C ARG A 49 1.51 -7.94 12.84
N GLU A 50 1.42 -7.86 11.52
CA GLU A 50 2.47 -8.34 10.63
C GLU A 50 3.76 -7.51 10.79
N MET A 51 3.65 -6.18 10.71
CA MET A 51 4.76 -5.24 10.91
C MET A 51 5.42 -5.45 12.28
N PHE A 52 4.61 -5.46 13.35
CA PHE A 52 5.11 -5.61 14.71
C PHE A 52 5.84 -6.94 14.90
N ASN A 53 5.28 -8.05 14.40
CA ASN A 53 5.93 -9.36 14.50
C ASN A 53 7.27 -9.40 13.74
N LYS A 54 7.32 -8.78 12.56
CA LYS A 54 8.53 -8.76 11.73
C LYS A 54 9.61 -7.87 12.36
N ALA A 55 9.27 -6.65 12.75
CA ALA A 55 10.15 -5.74 13.48
C ALA A 55 10.66 -6.37 14.79
N SER A 56 9.78 -7.00 15.57
CA SER A 56 10.15 -7.68 16.82
C SER A 56 11.14 -8.82 16.60
N ARG A 57 10.93 -9.66 15.57
CA ARG A 57 11.88 -10.73 15.23
C ARG A 57 13.23 -10.17 14.79
N MET A 58 13.23 -9.10 14.00
CA MET A 58 14.45 -8.42 13.57
C MET A 58 15.22 -7.86 14.77
N GLN A 59 14.53 -7.14 15.65
CA GLN A 59 15.09 -6.59 16.87
C GLN A 59 15.62 -7.69 17.80
N GLU A 60 14.92 -8.83 17.92
CA GLU A 60 15.39 -9.97 18.71
C GLU A 60 16.71 -10.52 18.16
N ARG A 61 16.81 -10.70 16.84
CA ARG A 61 18.03 -11.17 16.19
C ARG A 61 19.17 -10.18 16.36
N LEU A 62 18.94 -8.89 16.14
CA LEU A 62 19.91 -7.82 16.37
C LEU A 62 20.42 -7.85 17.81
N THR A 63 19.52 -7.80 18.78
CA THR A 63 19.85 -7.75 20.22
C THR A 63 20.65 -8.99 20.63
N LYS A 64 20.21 -10.17 20.20
CA LYS A 64 20.88 -11.44 20.49
C LYS A 64 22.27 -11.51 19.84
N GLY A 65 22.39 -11.07 18.59
CA GLY A 65 23.65 -10.99 17.86
C GLY A 65 24.65 -10.09 18.58
N LEU A 66 24.24 -8.86 18.90
CA LEU A 66 25.08 -7.90 19.63
C LEU A 66 25.54 -8.43 20.99
N LYS A 67 24.64 -9.04 21.77
CA LYS A 67 24.99 -9.67 23.06
C LYS A 67 26.03 -10.78 22.88
N ASN A 68 25.83 -11.67 21.91
CA ASN A 68 26.78 -12.75 21.65
C ASN A 68 28.14 -12.23 21.21
N LEU A 69 28.17 -11.19 20.36
CA LEU A 69 29.41 -10.53 19.93
C LEU A 69 30.14 -9.93 21.12
N GLU A 70 29.43 -9.24 22.02
CA GLU A 70 30.02 -8.66 23.22
C GLU A 70 30.66 -9.74 24.11
N GLU A 71 29.94 -10.82 24.42
CA GLU A 71 30.44 -11.91 25.25
C GLU A 71 31.68 -12.58 24.62
N LEU A 72 31.64 -12.83 23.30
CA LEU A 72 32.74 -13.48 22.57
C LEU A 72 33.97 -12.58 22.46
N THR A 73 33.80 -11.31 22.13
CA THR A 73 34.92 -10.36 22.04
C THR A 73 35.56 -10.14 23.41
N GLN A 74 34.78 -9.95 24.48
CA GLN A 74 35.30 -9.86 25.85
C GLN A 74 36.10 -11.11 26.26
N LYS A 75 35.63 -12.30 25.90
CA LYS A 75 36.32 -13.56 26.15
C LYS A 75 37.64 -13.63 25.38
N LEU A 76 37.62 -13.35 24.07
CA LEU A 76 38.77 -13.47 23.20
C LEU A 76 39.89 -12.45 23.50
N ARG A 77 39.54 -11.24 23.95
CA ARG A 77 40.52 -10.23 24.42
C ARG A 77 41.44 -10.78 25.53
N LYS A 78 40.91 -11.65 26.38
CA LYS A 78 41.65 -12.29 27.50
C LYS A 78 42.39 -13.56 27.07
N ASP A 79 42.20 -14.05 25.84
CA ASP A 79 42.82 -15.28 25.36
C ASP A 79 44.31 -15.08 25.08
N LYS A 80 45.16 -15.97 25.60
CA LYS A 80 46.62 -15.91 25.40
C LYS A 80 47.09 -16.53 24.09
N ARG A 81 46.22 -17.27 23.38
CA ARG A 81 46.53 -17.96 22.11
C ARG A 81 46.62 -17.00 20.93
N LEU A 82 45.93 -15.87 21.01
CA LEU A 82 45.84 -14.87 19.94
C LEU A 82 47.07 -13.95 19.89
N SER A 83 47.45 -13.55 18.67
CA SER A 83 48.52 -12.58 18.46
C SER A 83 48.12 -11.19 18.97
N ARG A 84 49.08 -10.26 19.04
CA ARG A 84 48.78 -8.88 19.41
C ARG A 84 47.89 -8.20 18.35
N GLU A 85 48.17 -8.45 17.08
CA GLU A 85 47.41 -7.93 15.93
C GLU A 85 45.97 -8.44 15.94
N ASP A 86 45.76 -9.74 16.21
CA ASP A 86 44.42 -10.34 16.35
C ASP A 86 43.62 -9.68 17.47
N LYS A 87 44.28 -9.36 18.59
CA LYS A 87 43.65 -8.69 19.73
C LYS A 87 43.29 -7.24 19.44
N GLU A 88 44.12 -6.53 18.68
CA GLU A 88 43.83 -5.17 18.24
C GLU A 88 42.61 -5.15 17.31
N LEU A 89 42.49 -6.12 16.39
CA LEU A 89 41.31 -6.28 15.53
C LEU A 89 40.04 -6.60 16.34
N ILE A 90 40.12 -7.51 17.31
CA ILE A 90 38.99 -7.85 18.20
C ILE A 90 38.58 -6.65 19.07
N GLU A 91 39.54 -5.82 19.49
CA GLU A 91 39.28 -4.57 20.20
C GLU A 91 38.54 -3.55 19.32
N GLU A 92 38.91 -3.46 18.04
CA GLU A 92 38.25 -2.58 17.07
C GLU A 92 36.80 -3.02 16.82
N ILE A 93 36.55 -4.32 16.64
CA ILE A 93 35.20 -4.89 16.54
C ILE A 93 34.40 -4.61 17.81
N TYR A 94 35.01 -4.82 19.00
CA TYR A 94 34.37 -4.53 20.28
C TYR A 94 34.00 -3.04 20.41
N ARG A 95 34.89 -2.13 19.99
CA ARG A 95 34.61 -0.68 19.99
C ARG A 95 33.56 -0.29 18.95
N GLY A 96 33.52 -0.94 17.79
CA GLY A 96 32.48 -0.74 16.80
C GLY A 96 31.10 -1.16 17.33
N VAL A 97 31.03 -2.34 17.94
CA VAL A 97 29.79 -2.86 18.55
C VAL A 97 29.37 -2.04 19.78
N ALA A 98 30.32 -1.60 20.60
CA ALA A 98 30.04 -0.83 21.83
C ALA A 98 29.91 0.69 21.61
N GLY A 99 30.39 1.22 20.49
CA GLY A 99 30.50 2.66 20.21
C GLY A 99 29.76 3.15 18.96
N GLY A 100 29.34 2.26 18.05
CA GLY A 100 28.61 2.60 16.82
C GLY A 100 27.12 2.88 16.99
N MET A 101 26.56 2.65 18.18
CA MET A 101 25.22 3.12 18.55
C MET A 101 25.40 4.19 19.64
N GLY A 102 25.21 5.46 19.28
CA GLY A 102 25.57 6.65 20.06
C GLY A 102 24.89 6.87 21.43
N GLY A 103 24.23 5.85 21.99
CA GLY A 103 23.77 5.80 23.37
C GLY A 103 24.04 4.38 23.87
N GLY A 104 24.63 4.23 25.06
CA GLY A 104 25.08 2.93 25.57
C GLY A 104 24.07 1.78 25.35
N MET A 105 24.60 0.57 25.14
CA MET A 105 23.86 -0.68 24.95
C MET A 105 22.50 -0.65 25.66
N PRO A 106 21.38 -0.88 24.95
CA PRO A 106 20.06 -0.88 25.56
C PRO A 106 20.04 -1.81 26.77
N ASP A 107 19.42 -1.35 27.86
CA ASP A 107 19.20 -2.21 29.03
C ASP A 107 18.28 -3.36 28.63
N TRP A 108 18.90 -4.51 28.37
CA TRP A 108 18.26 -5.71 27.84
C TRP A 108 17.35 -6.38 28.87
N GLU A 109 17.49 -6.08 30.17
CA GLU A 109 16.52 -6.45 31.21
C GLU A 109 15.30 -5.53 31.17
N ALA A 110 15.48 -4.23 30.89
CA ALA A 110 14.37 -3.29 30.67
C ALA A 110 13.57 -3.63 29.41
N GLN A 111 14.22 -3.96 28.28
CA GLN A 111 13.54 -4.39 27.05
C GLN A 111 12.80 -5.73 27.21
N ALA A 112 13.28 -6.64 28.05
CA ALA A 112 12.59 -7.89 28.33
C ALA A 112 11.32 -7.68 29.18
N ALA A 113 11.30 -6.66 30.05
CA ALA A 113 10.12 -6.24 30.79
C ALA A 113 9.10 -5.49 29.90
N GLU A 114 9.58 -4.64 28.99
CA GLU A 114 8.78 -3.95 27.97
C GLU A 114 8.03 -4.94 27.06
N ARG A 115 8.67 -6.07 26.69
CA ARG A 115 8.04 -7.16 25.92
C ARG A 115 6.86 -7.84 26.63
N ALA A 116 6.85 -7.86 27.97
CA ALA A 116 5.70 -8.38 28.72
C ALA A 116 4.54 -7.37 28.75
N GLU A 117 4.84 -6.08 28.64
CA GLU A 117 3.88 -4.98 28.44
C GLU A 117 3.30 -4.96 27.01
N ASN A 118 4.05 -5.43 26.00
CA ASN A 118 3.59 -5.45 24.60
C ASN A 118 2.44 -6.44 24.30
N GLN A 119 2.19 -7.45 25.15
CA GLN A 119 0.93 -8.23 25.06
C GLN A 119 -0.29 -7.43 25.53
N GLU A 120 -0.08 -6.42 26.38
CA GLU A 120 -1.10 -5.44 26.75
C GLU A 120 -1.29 -4.40 25.63
N GLU A 121 -0.26 -4.09 24.85
CA GLU A 121 -0.37 -3.22 23.67
C GLU A 121 -1.31 -3.76 22.59
N GLU A 122 -1.36 -5.07 22.34
CA GLU A 122 -2.36 -5.65 21.43
C GLU A 122 -3.81 -5.41 21.90
N ALA A 123 -4.04 -5.34 23.22
CA ALA A 123 -5.34 -4.98 23.78
C ALA A 123 -5.60 -3.46 23.72
N LYS A 124 -4.56 -2.64 23.89
CA LYS A 124 -4.62 -1.17 23.71
C LYS A 124 -4.83 -0.77 22.24
N PHE A 125 -4.31 -1.53 21.29
CA PHE A 125 -4.48 -1.26 19.85
C PHE A 125 -5.95 -1.43 19.42
N ARG A 126 -6.69 -2.38 20.00
CA ARG A 126 -8.14 -2.48 19.79
C ARG A 126 -8.91 -1.28 20.35
N ASP A 127 -8.36 -0.64 21.38
CA ASP A 127 -8.89 0.58 21.96
C ASP A 127 -8.56 1.83 21.11
N ALA A 128 -7.54 1.78 20.24
CA ALA A 128 -7.22 2.89 19.33
C ALA A 128 -8.37 3.22 18.37
N PHE A 129 -9.16 2.22 17.96
CA PHE A 129 -10.35 2.47 17.13
C PHE A 129 -11.49 3.20 17.86
N LYS A 130 -11.44 3.34 19.19
CA LYS A 130 -12.44 4.11 19.92
C LYS A 130 -12.33 5.60 19.61
N GLU A 131 -11.15 6.10 19.25
CA GLU A 131 -10.92 7.51 18.96
C GLU A 131 -11.64 7.97 17.69
N PHE A 132 -11.85 7.05 16.74
CA PHE A 132 -12.59 7.33 15.50
C PHE A 132 -14.10 7.16 15.65
N ARG A 133 -14.61 6.78 16.84
CA ARG A 133 -16.05 6.62 17.06
C ARG A 133 -16.72 7.97 17.12
N VAL A 134 -17.81 8.11 16.36
CA VAL A 134 -18.62 9.31 16.39
C VAL A 134 -19.75 9.09 17.39
N GLU A 135 -19.72 9.85 18.48
CA GLU A 135 -20.74 9.78 19.52
C GLU A 135 -22.10 10.30 18.97
N PRO A 136 -23.21 9.59 19.24
CA PRO A 136 -24.54 10.08 18.86
C PRO A 136 -24.87 11.40 19.58
N PRO A 137 -25.56 12.36 18.93
CA PRO A 137 -26.05 13.56 19.58
C PRO A 137 -26.93 13.25 20.79
N LYS A 138 -27.01 14.18 21.75
CA LYS A 138 -27.75 13.99 23.02
C LYS A 138 -29.22 13.57 22.82
N GLU A 139 -29.88 14.07 21.78
CA GLU A 139 -31.27 13.71 21.49
C GLU A 139 -31.38 12.27 21.04
N GLU A 140 -30.52 11.84 20.13
CA GLU A 140 -30.44 10.46 19.66
C GLU A 140 -30.05 9.50 20.80
N GLN A 141 -29.06 9.85 21.63
CA GLN A 141 -28.70 9.07 22.81
C GLN A 141 -29.89 8.79 23.74
N ARG A 142 -30.82 9.74 23.87
CA ARG A 142 -32.05 9.55 24.67
C ARG A 142 -32.96 8.53 24.02
N ASP A 143 -33.07 8.53 22.70
CA ASP A 143 -33.94 7.60 21.98
C ASP A 143 -33.35 6.20 21.90
N ILE A 144 -32.04 6.06 21.69
CA ILE A 144 -31.30 4.80 21.83
C ILE A 144 -31.48 4.24 23.24
N ARG A 145 -31.33 5.08 24.28
CA ARG A 145 -31.52 4.67 25.68
C ARG A 145 -32.94 4.21 25.97
N LYS A 146 -33.97 4.86 25.40
CA LYS A 146 -35.36 4.40 25.56
C LYS A 146 -35.56 3.02 24.93
N LEU A 147 -34.99 2.78 23.75
CA LEU A 147 -35.05 1.49 23.06
C LEU A 147 -34.32 0.40 23.87
N TYR A 148 -33.11 0.70 24.35
CA TYR A 148 -32.35 -0.18 25.25
C TYR A 148 -33.14 -0.55 26.52
N LEU A 149 -33.72 0.44 27.22
CA LEU A 149 -34.49 0.19 28.44
C LEU A 149 -35.74 -0.65 28.17
N ARG A 150 -36.37 -0.49 27.01
CA ARG A 150 -37.52 -1.29 26.58
C ARG A 150 -37.12 -2.75 26.37
N LEU A 151 -36.08 -3.00 25.58
CA LEU A 151 -35.54 -4.32 25.30
C LEU A 151 -35.01 -5.00 26.57
N SER A 152 -34.23 -4.28 27.38
CA SER A 152 -33.69 -4.82 28.63
C SER A 152 -34.80 -5.16 29.65
N LYS A 153 -35.84 -4.32 29.74
CA LYS A 153 -37.02 -4.65 30.56
C LYS A 153 -37.75 -5.88 30.04
N GLN A 154 -37.78 -6.09 28.73
CA GLN A 154 -38.45 -7.23 28.10
C GLN A 154 -37.67 -8.54 28.29
N PHE A 155 -36.34 -8.52 28.09
CA PHE A 155 -35.46 -9.70 28.13
C PHE A 155 -34.65 -9.84 29.41
N HIS A 156 -35.06 -9.21 30.51
CA HIS A 156 -34.39 -9.40 31.79
C HIS A 156 -34.53 -10.87 32.25
N PRO A 157 -33.44 -11.57 32.60
CA PRO A 157 -33.47 -12.99 32.94
C PRO A 157 -34.45 -13.34 34.08
N ASP A 158 -34.70 -12.39 34.99
CA ASP A 158 -35.67 -12.53 36.09
C ASP A 158 -37.14 -12.59 35.66
N ARG A 159 -37.45 -12.21 34.41
CA ARG A 159 -38.81 -12.28 33.86
C ARG A 159 -39.09 -13.60 33.14
N ALA A 160 -38.11 -14.49 33.04
CA ALA A 160 -38.28 -15.77 32.40
C ALA A 160 -39.15 -16.72 33.24
N SER A 161 -40.06 -17.43 32.58
CA SER A 161 -40.96 -18.39 33.23
C SER A 161 -40.30 -19.74 33.50
N ASN A 162 -39.17 -20.04 32.85
CA ASN A 162 -38.45 -21.31 33.01
C ASN A 162 -36.93 -21.17 32.75
N LYS A 163 -36.15 -22.19 33.13
CA LYS A 163 -34.68 -22.20 33.00
C LYS A 163 -34.16 -22.09 31.55
N LYS A 164 -34.91 -22.60 30.57
CA LYS A 164 -34.52 -22.54 29.14
C LYS A 164 -34.71 -21.11 28.62
N GLU A 165 -35.84 -20.50 28.95
CA GLU A 165 -36.17 -19.11 28.67
C GLU A 165 -35.21 -18.14 29.39
N ALA A 166 -34.82 -18.43 30.64
CA ALA A 166 -33.84 -17.62 31.37
C ALA A 166 -32.48 -17.60 30.67
N LYS A 167 -32.04 -18.73 30.09
CA LYS A 167 -30.79 -18.80 29.32
C LYS A 167 -30.91 -18.02 28.00
N GLN A 168 -32.06 -18.07 27.34
CA GLN A 168 -32.32 -17.30 26.12
C GLN A 168 -32.35 -15.79 26.43
N PHE A 169 -33.07 -15.38 27.47
CA PHE A 169 -33.13 -13.99 27.93
C PHE A 169 -31.76 -13.47 28.34
N HIS A 170 -30.92 -14.30 28.99
CA HIS A 170 -29.54 -13.93 29.27
C HIS A 170 -28.71 -13.68 28.01
N GLN A 171 -28.83 -14.54 26.99
CA GLN A 171 -28.15 -14.35 25.70
C GLN A 171 -28.65 -13.08 24.98
N PHE A 172 -29.96 -12.82 24.99
CA PHE A 172 -30.52 -11.61 24.40
C PHE A 172 -30.10 -10.35 25.15
N GLN A 173 -30.06 -10.39 26.49
CA GLN A 173 -29.59 -9.26 27.28
C GLN A 173 -28.11 -8.95 26.99
N GLN A 174 -27.27 -9.96 26.75
CA GLN A 174 -25.89 -9.74 26.31
C GLN A 174 -25.84 -9.06 24.95
N GLN A 175 -26.62 -9.52 23.97
CA GLN A 175 -26.70 -8.89 22.63
C GLN A 175 -27.24 -7.45 22.69
N VAL A 176 -28.23 -7.18 23.55
CA VAL A 176 -28.79 -5.84 23.77
C VAL A 176 -27.75 -4.91 24.41
N ASN A 177 -26.98 -5.40 25.39
CA ASN A 177 -25.89 -4.62 25.99
C ASN A 177 -24.80 -4.33 24.96
N GLU A 178 -24.37 -5.32 24.20
CA GLU A 178 -23.33 -5.17 23.17
C GLU A 178 -23.76 -4.18 22.08
N ALA A 179 -25.00 -4.29 21.58
CA ALA A 179 -25.53 -3.35 20.60
C ALA A 179 -25.64 -1.93 21.17
N TYR A 180 -26.00 -1.78 22.44
CA TYR A 180 -26.07 -0.48 23.10
C TYR A 180 -24.68 0.17 23.27
N GLU A 181 -23.69 -0.60 23.72
CA GLU A 181 -22.30 -0.15 23.87
C GLU A 181 -21.63 0.22 22.53
N LYS A 182 -22.08 -0.41 21.44
CA LYS A 182 -21.61 -0.10 20.08
C LYS A 182 -22.45 0.96 19.36
N HIS A 183 -23.44 1.55 20.04
CA HIS A 183 -24.44 2.43 19.42
C HIS A 183 -25.09 1.84 18.15
N ASP A 184 -25.26 0.52 18.12
CA ASP A 184 -25.83 -0.22 17.00
C ASP A 184 -27.36 -0.23 17.03
N ILE A 185 -27.95 0.85 16.53
CA ILE A 185 -29.40 1.06 16.54
C ILE A 185 -30.12 0.05 15.66
N GLN A 186 -29.55 -0.28 14.49
CA GLN A 186 -30.10 -1.31 13.63
C GLN A 186 -30.24 -2.65 14.34
N ALA A 187 -29.23 -3.08 15.11
CA ALA A 187 -29.30 -4.32 15.88
C ALA A 187 -30.38 -4.24 16.98
N LEU A 188 -30.49 -3.11 17.68
CA LEU A 188 -31.54 -2.89 18.67
C LEU A 188 -32.95 -2.92 18.04
N LEU A 189 -33.14 -2.31 16.87
CA LEU A 189 -34.41 -2.32 16.15
C LEU A 189 -34.76 -3.70 15.58
N ASP A 190 -33.79 -4.46 15.10
CA ASP A 190 -34.02 -5.84 14.66
C ASP A 190 -34.41 -6.75 15.83
N MET A 191 -33.77 -6.58 16.99
CA MET A 191 -34.17 -7.27 18.22
C MET A 191 -35.58 -6.85 18.68
N GLU A 192 -35.94 -5.57 18.55
CA GLU A 192 -37.30 -5.12 18.81
C GLU A 192 -38.30 -5.74 17.81
N GLN A 193 -37.93 -5.87 16.55
CA GLN A 193 -38.81 -6.41 15.51
C GLN A 193 -39.02 -7.93 15.65
N ILE A 194 -37.96 -8.69 15.90
CA ILE A 194 -38.01 -10.16 16.02
C ILE A 194 -38.85 -10.60 17.24
N PHE A 195 -38.92 -9.78 18.28
CA PHE A 195 -39.52 -10.17 19.56
C PHE A 195 -40.64 -9.25 20.06
N GLY A 196 -40.87 -8.11 19.40
CA GLY A 196 -41.90 -7.12 19.71
C GLY A 196 -43.29 -7.45 19.18
N GLU A 197 -43.47 -8.57 18.46
CA GLU A 197 -44.77 -9.06 17.95
C GLU A 197 -45.71 -9.60 19.05
N THR A 198 -45.45 -9.35 20.33
CA THR A 198 -46.37 -9.73 21.43
C THR A 198 -47.22 -8.57 21.96
N GLY A 199 -47.20 -7.39 21.33
CA GLY A 199 -47.79 -6.16 21.87
C GLY A 199 -49.05 -5.62 21.21
N ASP A 200 -48.98 -5.15 19.95
CA ASP A 200 -49.95 -4.15 19.46
C ASP A 200 -50.26 -4.21 17.94
N GLU A 201 -50.06 -5.33 17.26
CA GLU A 201 -50.56 -5.49 15.88
C GLU A 201 -51.81 -6.41 15.87
N PRO A 202 -53.00 -5.92 15.47
CA PRO A 202 -54.12 -6.79 15.21
C PRO A 202 -53.79 -7.66 14.00
N GLU A 203 -53.50 -8.93 14.26
CA GLU A 203 -53.50 -9.97 13.23
C GLU A 203 -54.86 -9.98 12.51
N ASN A 204 -54.80 -9.78 11.19
CA ASN A 204 -55.82 -10.18 10.24
C ASN A 204 -57.24 -9.60 10.41
N GLY A 205 -57.54 -8.58 9.61
CA GLY A 205 -58.82 -8.55 8.88
C GLY A 205 -59.94 -7.63 9.37
N GLU A 206 -59.73 -6.79 10.38
CA GLU A 206 -60.67 -5.71 10.72
C GLU A 206 -60.13 -4.36 10.22
N THR A 207 -61.02 -3.52 9.66
CA THR A 207 -60.70 -2.25 9.00
C THR A 207 -59.62 -1.46 9.74
N ALA A 208 -58.42 -1.38 9.17
CA ALA A 208 -57.35 -0.52 9.67
C ALA A 208 -57.91 0.90 9.81
N THR A 209 -58.08 1.35 11.06
CA THR A 209 -58.49 2.72 11.32
C THR A 209 -57.36 3.66 10.92
N THR A 210 -57.71 4.88 10.53
CA THR A 210 -56.75 5.92 10.15
C THR A 210 -55.69 6.16 11.24
N ASP A 211 -56.06 5.98 12.52
CA ASP A 211 -55.20 6.18 13.68
C ASP A 211 -54.11 5.09 13.81
N VAL A 212 -54.45 3.82 13.51
CA VAL A 212 -53.48 2.72 13.51
C VAL A 212 -52.43 2.94 12.41
N LEU A 213 -52.85 3.43 11.25
CA LEU A 213 -51.93 3.77 10.16
C LEU A 213 -51.03 4.96 10.50
N ASP A 214 -51.54 5.98 11.19
CA ASP A 214 -50.73 7.12 11.65
C ASP A 214 -49.67 6.71 12.68
N HIS A 215 -50.04 5.79 13.59
CA HIS A 215 -49.08 5.20 14.53
C HIS A 215 -47.98 4.40 13.80
N LYS A 216 -48.35 3.59 12.79
CA LYS A 216 -47.37 2.84 11.99
C LYS A 216 -46.45 3.77 11.21
N ILE A 217 -46.98 4.82 10.56
CA ILE A 217 -46.19 5.83 9.85
C ILE A 217 -45.21 6.50 10.81
N SER A 218 -45.67 6.95 11.97
CA SER A 218 -44.82 7.61 12.97
C SER A 218 -43.70 6.68 13.48
N ARG A 219 -44.01 5.39 13.70
CA ARG A 219 -43.02 4.37 14.07
C ARG A 219 -41.95 4.21 13.00
N LEU A 220 -42.35 4.04 11.74
CA LEU A 220 -41.43 3.85 10.62
C LEU A 220 -40.59 5.09 10.35
N GLN A 221 -41.15 6.30 10.46
CA GLN A 221 -40.40 7.55 10.32
C GLN A 221 -39.33 7.69 11.41
N ASN A 222 -39.67 7.40 12.66
CA ASN A 222 -38.70 7.44 13.75
C ASN A 222 -37.59 6.40 13.57
N GLN A 223 -37.93 5.18 13.14
CA GLN A 223 -36.93 4.16 12.82
C GLN A 223 -36.01 4.63 11.69
N LEU A 224 -36.57 5.19 10.63
CA LEU A 224 -35.79 5.67 9.48
C LEU A 224 -34.82 6.78 9.89
N ALA A 225 -35.29 7.76 10.69
CA ALA A 225 -34.46 8.86 11.17
C ALA A 225 -33.27 8.35 12.01
N LEU A 226 -33.51 7.42 12.94
CA LEU A 226 -32.44 6.82 13.75
C LEU A 226 -31.42 6.06 12.89
N LEU A 227 -31.88 5.32 11.88
CA LEU A 227 -30.99 4.58 10.98
C LEU A 227 -30.19 5.49 10.05
N GLN A 228 -30.77 6.59 9.58
CA GLN A 228 -30.07 7.61 8.79
C GLN A 228 -28.97 8.29 9.61
N GLN A 229 -29.26 8.64 10.87
CA GLN A 229 -28.24 9.17 11.79
C GLN A 229 -27.10 8.17 12.02
N GLN A 230 -27.42 6.89 12.25
CA GLN A 230 -26.39 5.85 12.36
C GLN A 230 -25.55 5.72 11.09
N GLN A 231 -26.18 5.88 9.92
CA GLN A 231 -25.49 5.83 8.63
C GLN A 231 -24.48 6.98 8.50
N GLU A 232 -24.90 8.20 8.83
CA GLU A 232 -24.02 9.38 8.82
C GLU A 232 -22.83 9.20 9.74
N ARG A 233 -23.05 8.72 10.97
CA ARG A 233 -21.95 8.44 11.91
C ARG A 233 -20.99 7.40 11.38
N LEU A 234 -21.47 6.23 10.93
CA LEU A 234 -20.59 5.19 10.40
C LEU A 234 -19.77 5.67 9.19
N SER A 235 -20.37 6.49 8.32
CA SER A 235 -19.63 7.10 7.21
C SER A 235 -18.53 8.03 7.71
N GLU A 236 -18.81 8.83 8.72
CA GLU A 236 -17.83 9.74 9.33
C GLU A 236 -16.73 8.97 10.09
N GLU A 237 -17.07 7.90 10.82
CA GLU A 237 -16.08 7.02 11.48
C GLU A 237 -15.11 6.41 10.46
N ILE A 238 -15.62 5.92 9.34
CA ILE A 238 -14.79 5.39 8.24
C ILE A 238 -13.91 6.49 7.64
N ARG A 239 -14.44 7.72 7.51
CA ARG A 239 -13.69 8.87 6.97
C ARG A 239 -12.56 9.27 7.90
N GLN A 240 -12.82 9.38 9.21
CA GLN A 240 -11.81 9.70 10.22
C GLN A 240 -10.73 8.62 10.28
N LEU A 241 -11.11 7.35 10.28
CA LEU A 241 -10.15 6.24 10.22
C LEU A 241 -9.26 6.31 8.97
N ARG A 242 -9.82 6.64 7.80
CA ARG A 242 -9.05 6.76 6.54
C ARG A 242 -8.09 7.95 6.52
N LYS A 243 -8.45 9.05 7.17
CA LYS A 243 -7.61 10.25 7.29
C LYS A 243 -6.52 10.13 8.37
N SER A 244 -6.67 9.19 9.29
CA SER A 244 -5.66 8.95 10.31
C SER A 244 -4.39 8.32 9.73
N ASP A 245 -3.29 8.41 10.47
CA ASP A 245 -2.01 7.76 10.14
C ASP A 245 -2.21 6.26 9.87
N MET A 246 -3.12 5.60 10.61
CA MET A 246 -3.46 4.19 10.39
C MET A 246 -4.13 3.94 9.04
N GLY A 247 -4.92 4.90 8.55
CA GLY A 247 -5.59 4.85 7.26
C GLY A 247 -4.68 5.17 6.08
N GLN A 248 -3.73 6.10 6.27
CA GLN A 248 -2.69 6.40 5.29
C GLN A 248 -1.73 5.23 5.13
N ALA A 249 -1.23 4.68 6.25
CA ALA A 249 -0.38 3.49 6.24
C ALA A 249 -1.04 2.28 5.55
N LEU A 250 -2.36 2.10 5.73
CA LEU A 250 -3.12 1.08 4.99
C LEU A 250 -3.10 1.33 3.48
N THR A 251 -3.28 2.59 3.07
CA THR A 251 -3.34 2.99 1.67
C THR A 251 -1.99 2.77 0.98
N GLU A 252 -0.90 3.13 1.67
CA GLU A 252 0.47 2.88 1.24
C GLU A 252 0.72 1.38 1.08
N VAL A 253 0.43 0.57 2.10
CA VAL A 253 0.59 -0.89 2.05
C VAL A 253 -0.22 -1.51 0.90
N ASP A 254 -1.48 -1.11 0.73
CA ASP A 254 -2.32 -1.63 -0.36
C ASP A 254 -1.83 -1.15 -1.74
N SER A 255 -1.15 0.00 -1.83
CA SER A 255 -0.51 0.47 -3.07
C SER A 255 0.76 -0.33 -3.40
N MET A 256 1.58 -0.61 -2.39
CA MET A 256 2.79 -1.42 -2.48
C MET A 256 2.45 -2.85 -2.92
N GLU A 257 1.46 -3.48 -2.29
CA GLU A 257 1.00 -4.81 -2.69
C GLU A 257 0.46 -4.85 -4.12
N ARG A 258 -0.22 -3.79 -4.58
CA ARG A 258 -0.69 -3.67 -5.97
C ARG A 258 0.46 -3.53 -6.97
N ALA A 259 1.54 -2.86 -6.57
CA ALA A 259 2.78 -2.78 -7.33
C ALA A 259 3.64 -4.05 -7.23
N GLY A 260 3.24 -5.03 -6.40
CA GLY A 260 3.89 -6.33 -6.26
C GLY A 260 4.93 -6.41 -5.14
N PHE A 261 5.01 -5.38 -4.30
CA PHE A 261 5.90 -5.33 -3.14
C PHE A 261 5.21 -5.90 -1.90
N SER A 262 5.95 -6.67 -1.12
CA SER A 262 5.55 -7.08 0.23
C SER A 262 5.66 -5.92 1.21
N ILE A 263 4.96 -6.02 2.35
CA ILE A 263 5.04 -5.03 3.45
C ILE A 263 6.50 -4.83 3.92
N GLU A 264 7.32 -5.88 3.88
CA GLU A 264 8.75 -5.78 4.25
C GLU A 264 9.57 -4.97 3.26
N GLU A 265 9.25 -5.09 1.97
CA GLU A 265 9.93 -4.37 0.89
C GLU A 265 9.53 -2.90 0.91
N GLY A 266 8.22 -2.65 0.93
CA GLY A 266 7.68 -1.30 0.89
C GLY A 266 8.04 -0.44 2.09
N MET A 267 8.24 -1.05 3.26
CA MET A 267 8.69 -0.34 4.48
C MET A 267 10.20 -0.36 4.71
N GLY A 268 10.98 -0.91 3.79
CA GLY A 268 12.44 -0.96 3.92
C GLY A 268 12.97 -1.87 5.04
N LEU A 269 12.13 -2.72 5.65
CA LEU A 269 12.58 -3.67 6.68
C LEU A 269 13.59 -4.68 6.13
N GLN A 270 13.55 -4.98 4.82
CA GLN A 270 14.56 -5.80 4.16
C GLN A 270 15.97 -5.18 4.20
N GLN A 271 16.09 -3.85 4.28
CA GLN A 271 17.41 -3.19 4.32
C GLN A 271 18.16 -3.48 5.63
N LEU A 272 17.44 -3.88 6.69
CA LEU A 272 18.03 -4.28 7.96
C LEU A 272 18.51 -5.73 7.98
N GLU A 273 18.01 -6.58 7.08
CA GLU A 273 18.37 -8.00 7.04
C GLU A 273 19.86 -8.21 6.75
N PRO A 274 20.50 -7.54 5.77
CA PRO A 274 21.95 -7.62 5.57
C PRO A 274 22.76 -7.25 6.81
N ILE A 275 22.30 -6.28 7.61
CA ILE A 275 22.98 -5.88 8.85
C ILE A 275 22.93 -7.03 9.87
N VAL A 276 21.78 -7.69 10.00
CA VAL A 276 21.65 -8.87 10.87
C VAL A 276 22.55 -10.01 10.39
N GLU A 277 22.57 -10.28 9.09
CA GLU A 277 23.43 -11.32 8.52
C GLU A 277 24.92 -11.06 8.77
N ILE A 278 25.36 -9.81 8.66
CA ILE A 278 26.74 -9.40 8.97
C ILE A 278 27.06 -9.66 10.44
N LEU A 279 26.17 -9.31 11.36
CA LEU A 279 26.36 -9.56 12.80
C LEU A 279 26.43 -11.06 13.11
N GLU A 280 25.56 -11.86 12.50
CA GLU A 280 25.58 -13.33 12.63
C GLU A 280 26.87 -13.94 12.05
N ALA A 281 27.39 -13.38 10.94
CA ALA A 281 28.64 -13.78 10.35
C ALA A 281 29.85 -13.44 11.24
N PHE A 282 29.87 -12.24 11.84
CA PHE A 282 30.85 -11.87 12.86
C PHE A 282 30.81 -12.82 14.05
N GLU A 283 29.62 -13.18 14.53
CA GLU A 283 29.46 -14.11 15.64
C GLU A 283 30.10 -15.47 15.29
N LYS A 284 29.79 -15.99 14.10
CA LYS A 284 30.34 -17.24 13.60
C LYS A 284 31.87 -17.20 13.49
N ALA A 285 32.42 -16.10 12.99
CA ALA A 285 33.86 -15.92 12.85
C ALA A 285 34.56 -15.85 14.21
N LEU A 286 34.01 -15.10 15.17
CA LEU A 286 34.52 -15.06 16.55
C LEU A 286 34.46 -16.44 17.23
N ARG A 287 33.36 -17.19 17.04
CA ARG A 287 33.26 -18.58 17.56
C ARG A 287 34.31 -19.50 16.95
N ASP A 288 34.62 -19.34 15.66
CA ASP A 288 35.67 -20.09 14.99
C ASP A 288 37.06 -19.72 15.53
N THR A 289 37.30 -18.44 15.77
CA THR A 289 38.52 -17.92 16.42
C THR A 289 38.69 -18.48 17.83
N ASP A 290 37.64 -18.51 18.65
CA ASP A 290 37.65 -19.10 19.99
C ASP A 290 38.00 -20.60 19.95
N LYS A 291 37.46 -21.34 18.99
CA LYS A 291 37.77 -22.77 18.81
C LYS A 291 39.20 -23.01 18.37
N LYS A 292 39.67 -22.27 17.35
CA LYS A 292 40.98 -22.51 16.70
C LYS A 292 42.14 -21.83 17.41
N GLY A 293 41.88 -20.85 18.28
CA GLY A 293 42.91 -20.06 18.96
C GLY A 293 43.73 -19.17 18.02
N LYS A 294 43.19 -18.85 16.84
CA LYS A 294 43.77 -17.95 15.83
C LYS A 294 42.64 -17.28 15.05
N MET A 295 42.90 -16.12 14.46
CA MET A 295 41.88 -15.36 13.74
C MET A 295 41.21 -16.18 12.64
N SER A 296 39.89 -16.05 12.51
CA SER A 296 39.15 -16.76 11.47
C SER A 296 39.41 -16.06 10.13
N PRO A 297 39.65 -16.81 9.04
CA PRO A 297 39.79 -16.20 7.72
C PRO A 297 38.50 -15.53 7.23
N LEU A 298 37.36 -15.79 7.87
CA LEU A 298 36.07 -15.18 7.54
C LEU A 298 36.03 -13.67 7.81
N PHE A 299 36.92 -13.13 8.66
CA PHE A 299 36.92 -11.71 8.98
C PHE A 299 37.17 -10.80 7.78
N GLU A 300 38.01 -11.21 6.83
CA GLU A 300 38.26 -10.41 5.62
C GLU A 300 37.01 -10.30 4.73
N ASP A 301 36.25 -11.40 4.61
CA ASP A 301 35.01 -11.46 3.84
C ASP A 301 33.90 -10.63 4.51
N ILE A 302 33.77 -10.75 5.83
CA ILE A 302 32.76 -10.04 6.62
C ILE A 302 33.02 -8.53 6.61
N MET A 303 34.28 -8.08 6.75
CA MET A 303 34.63 -6.65 6.67
C MET A 303 34.35 -6.08 5.27
N GLY A 304 34.50 -6.90 4.22
CA GLY A 304 34.09 -6.55 2.87
C GLY A 304 32.58 -6.34 2.76
N GLN A 305 31.78 -7.28 3.29
CA GLN A 305 30.30 -7.18 3.30
C GLN A 305 29.81 -6.00 4.14
N MET A 306 30.46 -5.72 5.28
CA MET A 306 30.11 -4.59 6.15
C MET A 306 30.33 -3.24 5.46
N MET A 307 31.41 -3.08 4.69
CA MET A 307 31.60 -1.87 3.89
C MET A 307 30.54 -1.72 2.79
N LEU A 308 30.04 -2.82 2.24
CA LEU A 308 28.97 -2.79 1.22
C LEU A 308 27.61 -2.42 1.81
N ALA A 309 27.30 -2.84 3.03
CA ALA A 309 26.03 -2.55 3.70
C ALA A 309 25.98 -1.15 4.36
N ILE A 310 27.12 -0.66 4.87
CA ILE A 310 27.18 0.64 5.57
C ILE A 310 27.22 1.82 4.59
N ASN A 311 27.84 1.68 3.42
CA ASN A 311 28.04 2.81 2.51
C ASN A 311 26.72 3.42 1.95
N PRO A 312 25.71 2.62 1.56
CA PRO A 312 24.41 3.14 1.12
C PRO A 312 23.60 3.74 2.28
N LEU A 313 23.58 3.08 3.44
CA LEU A 313 22.83 3.54 4.61
C LEU A 313 23.46 4.80 5.24
N ALA A 314 24.78 4.88 5.30
CA ALA A 314 25.49 6.06 5.78
C ALA A 314 25.36 7.23 4.79
N ALA A 315 25.40 7.00 3.48
CA ALA A 315 25.13 8.06 2.50
C ALA A 315 23.69 8.59 2.61
N MET A 316 22.71 7.70 2.78
CA MET A 316 21.30 8.06 2.99
C MET A 316 21.06 8.78 4.32
N MET A 317 21.75 8.38 5.40
CA MET A 317 21.67 9.08 6.70
C MET A 317 22.43 10.41 6.73
N ASP A 318 23.55 10.54 6.00
CA ASP A 318 24.32 11.80 5.88
C ASP A 318 23.58 12.79 4.97
N GLU A 319 22.78 12.30 4.00
CA GLU A 319 21.86 13.09 3.17
C GLU A 319 20.58 13.47 3.95
N MET A 320 20.10 12.62 4.86
CA MET A 320 18.97 12.91 5.75
C MET A 320 19.32 13.75 6.99
N MET A 321 20.57 13.75 7.46
CA MET A 321 20.99 14.47 8.68
C MET A 321 22.02 15.57 8.40
N GLY A 322 22.30 15.84 7.13
CA GLY A 322 23.35 16.75 6.68
C GLY A 322 22.90 18.18 6.44
N GLU A 323 21.97 18.72 7.24
CA GLU A 323 21.74 20.16 7.46
C GLU A 323 20.62 20.37 8.51
N ASP A 324 20.98 20.36 9.80
CA ASP A 324 20.08 20.77 10.88
C ASP A 324 19.94 22.31 10.88
N GLU A 325 18.81 22.82 10.40
CA GLU A 325 17.96 23.80 11.12
C GLU A 325 16.56 24.02 10.51
N ASP A 326 16.16 23.34 9.43
CA ASP A 326 14.81 23.45 8.83
C ASP A 326 14.16 22.08 8.51
N PHE A 327 14.50 21.00 9.24
CA PHE A 327 13.95 19.65 8.95
C PHE A 327 12.44 19.52 9.23
N ASP A 328 11.86 20.41 10.05
CA ASP A 328 10.42 20.51 10.26
C ASP A 328 9.70 21.35 9.16
N ASP A 329 10.42 22.22 8.45
CA ASP A 329 9.83 23.17 7.48
C ASP A 329 10.09 22.77 6.00
N MET A 330 11.12 21.98 5.69
CA MET A 330 11.42 21.55 4.30
C MET A 330 10.70 20.27 3.84
N PHE A 331 9.99 19.55 4.74
CA PHE A 331 9.20 18.37 4.35
C PHE A 331 7.71 18.68 4.12
N TRP A 332 7.29 19.93 4.33
CA TRP A 332 5.86 20.29 4.31
C TRP A 332 5.48 21.51 3.47
N ASP A 333 6.41 22.23 2.83
CA ASP A 333 6.09 23.56 2.27
C ASP A 333 6.49 23.79 0.79
N ASP A 334 6.89 22.75 0.03
CA ASP A 334 7.19 22.91 -1.42
C ASP A 334 6.57 21.83 -2.34
N PHE A 335 5.66 21.01 -1.80
CA PHE A 335 4.68 20.32 -2.62
C PHE A 335 3.36 21.10 -2.51
N ASP A 336 3.18 22.09 -3.39
CA ASP A 336 1.88 22.27 -4.05
C ASP A 336 1.63 21.02 -4.93
N ASP A 337 1.65 19.83 -4.33
CA ASP A 337 1.10 18.62 -4.94
C ASP A 337 -0.39 18.86 -4.93
N ASP A 338 -0.96 19.08 -6.11
CA ASP A 338 -2.41 19.11 -6.32
C ASP A 338 -3.04 18.02 -5.44
N GLU A 339 -3.71 18.40 -4.35
CA GLU A 339 -4.13 17.45 -3.30
C GLU A 339 -5.24 16.54 -3.85
N PHE A 340 -4.88 15.43 -4.49
CA PHE A 340 -5.85 14.48 -5.02
C PHE A 340 -6.32 13.51 -3.93
N TYR A 341 -7.62 13.53 -3.63
CA TYR A 341 -8.23 12.67 -2.62
C TYR A 341 -8.93 11.48 -3.27
N PRO A 342 -8.78 10.23 -2.78
CA PRO A 342 -9.53 9.10 -3.36
C PRO A 342 -11.05 9.30 -3.35
N ASN A 343 -11.71 9.18 -4.51
CA ASN A 343 -13.17 9.21 -4.62
C ASN A 343 -13.73 7.82 -4.28
N LEU A 344 -14.45 7.74 -3.17
CA LEU A 344 -14.88 6.48 -2.54
C LEU A 344 -16.22 5.95 -3.05
N ASP A 345 -16.98 6.81 -3.73
CA ASP A 345 -18.25 6.48 -4.37
C ASP A 345 -18.33 7.15 -5.74
N PRO A 346 -17.37 6.84 -6.65
CA PRO A 346 -17.31 7.49 -7.95
C PRO A 346 -18.46 7.00 -8.84
N GLU A 347 -18.95 7.87 -9.72
CA GLU A 347 -19.91 7.46 -10.77
C GLU A 347 -19.31 6.34 -11.65
N PHE A 348 -18.00 6.41 -11.89
CA PHE A 348 -17.23 5.35 -12.56
C PHE A 348 -16.22 4.66 -11.63
N PRO A 349 -16.58 3.56 -10.94
CA PRO A 349 -15.65 2.81 -10.10
C PRO A 349 -14.39 2.34 -10.81
N VAL A 350 -13.27 2.23 -10.10
CA VAL A 350 -12.03 1.62 -10.62
C VAL A 350 -12.33 0.25 -11.23
N GLY A 351 -11.83 0.02 -12.45
CA GLY A 351 -12.15 -1.16 -13.25
C GLY A 351 -13.34 -0.99 -14.21
N THR A 352 -14.08 0.11 -14.12
CA THR A 352 -15.16 0.46 -15.05
C THR A 352 -14.59 0.82 -16.40
N TYR A 353 -15.27 0.38 -17.46
CA TYR A 353 -14.89 0.70 -18.83
C TYR A 353 -15.58 1.99 -19.26
N VAL A 354 -14.80 3.00 -19.64
CA VAL A 354 -15.30 4.31 -20.03
C VAL A 354 -14.77 4.74 -21.39
N ARG A 355 -15.41 5.76 -21.96
CA ARG A 355 -14.98 6.44 -23.18
C ARG A 355 -15.11 7.94 -22.99
N VAL A 356 -14.15 8.69 -23.51
CA VAL A 356 -14.23 10.15 -23.61
C VAL A 356 -15.36 10.53 -24.56
N ALA A 357 -16.41 11.14 -24.04
CA ALA A 357 -17.62 11.52 -24.77
C ALA A 357 -17.47 12.87 -25.47
N GLU A 358 -16.81 13.82 -24.81
CA GLU A 358 -16.69 15.19 -25.27
C GLU A 358 -15.38 15.45 -26.00
N GLU A 359 -15.34 16.58 -26.72
CA GLU A 359 -14.14 16.98 -27.45
C GLU A 359 -13.17 17.70 -26.52
N ILE A 360 -12.17 16.95 -26.06
CA ILE A 360 -10.98 17.48 -25.39
C ILE A 360 -9.81 17.34 -26.36
N LYS A 361 -8.93 18.34 -26.37
CA LYS A 361 -7.72 18.32 -27.17
C LYS A 361 -6.51 18.21 -26.27
N MET A 362 -5.63 17.29 -26.64
CA MET A 362 -4.28 17.21 -26.11
C MET A 362 -3.37 17.89 -27.12
N ASP A 363 -2.76 19.00 -26.70
CA ASP A 363 -1.74 19.67 -27.48
C ASP A 363 -0.44 18.88 -27.36
N TYR A 364 0.34 18.86 -28.44
CA TYR A 364 1.61 18.14 -28.49
C TYR A 364 2.57 18.84 -29.42
N PHE A 365 3.86 18.57 -29.28
CA PHE A 365 4.87 19.10 -30.19
C PHE A 365 5.44 18.01 -31.10
N ASP A 366 5.32 18.20 -32.42
CA ASP A 366 5.98 17.36 -33.42
C ASP A 366 7.20 18.09 -33.98
N VAL A 367 8.39 17.51 -33.82
CA VAL A 367 9.66 18.10 -34.27
C VAL A 367 9.65 18.44 -35.78
N ASN A 368 8.88 17.72 -36.60
CA ASN A 368 8.79 17.95 -38.04
C ASN A 368 7.63 18.88 -38.44
N ASN A 369 6.54 18.90 -37.66
CA ASN A 369 5.29 19.58 -38.03
C ASN A 369 4.93 20.77 -37.12
N GLY A 370 5.68 21.01 -36.05
CA GLY A 370 5.42 22.03 -35.03
C GLY A 370 4.33 21.62 -34.04
N ALA A 371 3.69 22.60 -33.41
CA ALA A 371 2.59 22.38 -32.48
C ALA A 371 1.38 21.75 -33.20
N GLY A 372 0.88 20.65 -32.65
CA GLY A 372 -0.32 19.95 -33.08
C GLY A 372 -1.32 19.80 -31.94
N SER A 373 -2.54 19.39 -32.28
CA SER A 373 -3.58 19.08 -31.31
C SER A 373 -4.27 17.78 -31.71
N PHE A 374 -4.46 16.85 -30.78
CA PHE A 374 -5.16 15.59 -30.99
C PHE A 374 -6.44 15.53 -30.17
N SER A 375 -7.54 15.07 -30.79
CA SER A 375 -8.80 14.91 -30.06
C SER A 375 -8.82 13.60 -29.29
N LEU A 376 -9.01 13.68 -27.97
CA LEU A 376 -9.21 12.52 -27.10
C LEU A 376 -10.60 11.90 -27.26
N LYS A 377 -11.51 12.57 -28.01
CA LYS A 377 -12.88 12.12 -28.19
C LYS A 377 -12.93 10.70 -28.75
N GLY A 378 -13.68 9.87 -28.04
CA GLY A 378 -13.89 8.49 -28.40
C GLY A 378 -12.71 7.57 -28.10
N LEU A 379 -11.62 8.03 -27.46
CA LEU A 379 -10.68 7.13 -26.80
C LEU A 379 -11.38 6.44 -25.64
N SER A 380 -11.05 5.18 -25.40
CA SER A 380 -11.67 4.34 -24.40
C SER A 380 -10.62 3.59 -23.59
N GLY A 381 -10.98 3.25 -22.36
CA GLY A 381 -10.08 2.60 -21.43
C GLY A 381 -10.80 2.16 -20.16
N ILE A 382 -9.99 1.78 -19.18
CA ILE A 382 -10.47 1.34 -17.88
C ILE A 382 -10.05 2.38 -16.85
N VAL A 383 -10.97 2.76 -15.97
CA VAL A 383 -10.67 3.61 -14.82
C VAL A 383 -9.60 2.92 -13.97
N SER A 384 -8.41 3.50 -13.87
CA SER A 384 -7.30 3.04 -13.03
C SER A 384 -7.28 3.74 -11.68
N ALA A 385 -7.71 5.00 -11.63
CA ALA A 385 -7.92 5.76 -10.39
C ALA A 385 -9.17 6.64 -10.51
N ALA A 386 -9.84 6.87 -9.38
CA ALA A 386 -10.95 7.79 -9.24
C ALA A 386 -10.70 8.63 -7.99
N MET A 387 -10.65 9.95 -8.17
CA MET A 387 -10.16 10.90 -7.17
C MET A 387 -11.03 12.17 -7.18
N PHE A 388 -10.84 13.03 -6.20
CA PHE A 388 -11.28 14.41 -6.20
C PHE A 388 -10.04 15.28 -6.35
N ASP A 389 -10.12 16.34 -7.14
CA ASP A 389 -9.11 17.40 -7.15
C ASP A 389 -9.23 18.32 -5.92
N GLU A 390 -8.41 19.38 -5.87
CA GLU A 390 -8.39 20.35 -4.79
C GLU A 390 -9.73 21.09 -4.60
N GLU A 391 -10.50 21.25 -5.67
CA GLU A 391 -11.83 21.89 -5.64
C GLU A 391 -12.92 20.91 -5.17
N GLY A 392 -12.57 19.63 -5.00
CA GLY A 392 -13.48 18.56 -4.61
C GLY A 392 -14.27 18.01 -5.79
N GLU A 393 -13.85 18.27 -7.03
CA GLU A 393 -14.50 17.80 -8.25
C GLU A 393 -13.96 16.42 -8.66
N PRO A 394 -14.83 15.50 -9.10
CA PRO A 394 -14.44 14.13 -9.42
C PRO A 394 -13.59 14.06 -10.70
N VAL A 395 -12.38 13.51 -10.56
CA VAL A 395 -11.43 13.29 -11.65
C VAL A 395 -10.98 11.83 -11.74
N TYR A 396 -10.59 11.40 -12.93
CA TYR A 396 -10.30 10.00 -13.24
C TYR A 396 -9.01 9.82 -14.04
N ASN A 397 -8.24 8.79 -13.67
CA ASN A 397 -7.16 8.29 -14.51
C ASN A 397 -7.67 7.10 -15.32
N ILE A 398 -7.43 7.13 -16.64
CA ILE A 398 -7.95 6.14 -17.57
C ILE A 398 -6.81 5.41 -18.26
N ALA A 399 -6.61 4.13 -17.91
CA ALA A 399 -5.70 3.24 -18.61
C ALA A 399 -6.30 2.84 -19.97
N LEU A 400 -5.67 3.29 -21.05
CA LEU A 400 -6.16 3.15 -22.41
C LEU A 400 -6.21 1.69 -22.88
N ASP A 401 -7.21 1.39 -23.72
CA ASP A 401 -7.31 0.10 -24.38
C ASP A 401 -6.41 -0.03 -25.62
N THR A 402 -6.31 -1.25 -26.16
CA THR A 402 -5.44 -1.54 -27.31
C THR A 402 -5.76 -0.68 -28.53
N ASP A 403 -7.04 -0.43 -28.80
CA ASP A 403 -7.48 0.29 -29.99
C ASP A 403 -7.28 1.80 -29.84
N SER A 404 -7.39 2.32 -28.61
CA SER A 404 -7.20 3.72 -28.26
C SER A 404 -5.72 4.09 -28.26
N MET A 405 -4.85 3.26 -27.67
CA MET A 405 -3.40 3.46 -27.77
C MET A 405 -2.92 3.53 -29.22
N LYS A 406 -3.43 2.67 -30.11
CA LYS A 406 -3.06 2.67 -31.54
C LYS A 406 -3.54 3.89 -32.32
N ARG A 407 -4.49 4.64 -31.78
CA ARG A 407 -5.01 5.88 -32.40
C ARG A 407 -4.19 7.10 -32.00
N LEU A 408 -3.39 7.01 -30.95
CA LEU A 408 -2.55 8.12 -30.51
C LEU A 408 -1.52 8.45 -31.59
N PRO A 409 -1.32 9.74 -31.92
CA PRO A 409 -0.21 10.18 -32.76
C PRO A 409 1.12 9.78 -32.16
N ARG A 410 2.08 9.45 -33.02
CA ARG A 410 3.45 9.13 -32.61
C ARG A 410 4.08 10.21 -31.72
N SER A 411 3.85 11.48 -32.04
CA SER A 411 4.35 12.61 -31.27
C SER A 411 3.92 12.58 -29.81
N ILE A 412 2.65 12.26 -29.53
CA ILE A 412 2.15 12.10 -28.15
C ILE A 412 2.85 10.94 -27.46
N ILE A 413 3.05 9.81 -28.15
CA ILE A 413 3.74 8.65 -27.56
C ILE A 413 5.19 8.99 -27.19
N VAL A 414 5.86 9.82 -28.01
CA VAL A 414 7.24 10.26 -27.74
C VAL A 414 7.28 11.26 -26.59
N GLU A 415 6.36 12.23 -26.58
CA GLU A 415 6.31 13.30 -25.57
C GLU A 415 5.95 12.76 -24.18
N GLU A 416 4.97 11.85 -24.09
CA GLU A 416 4.50 11.26 -22.84
C GLU A 416 5.36 10.08 -22.36
N GLY A 417 6.26 9.56 -23.20
CA GLY A 417 7.17 8.48 -22.83
C GLY A 417 6.46 7.23 -22.29
N ALA A 418 6.85 6.76 -21.10
CA ALA A 418 6.30 5.56 -20.47
C ALA A 418 4.83 5.70 -20.02
N ASP A 419 4.32 6.92 -19.88
CA ASP A 419 3.00 7.19 -19.32
C ASP A 419 1.89 7.41 -20.37
N PHE A 420 2.23 7.37 -21.67
CA PHE A 420 1.32 7.65 -22.78
C PHE A 420 0.03 6.80 -22.79
N ASN A 421 0.01 5.67 -22.09
CA ASN A 421 -1.12 4.76 -22.01
C ASN A 421 -2.13 5.12 -20.92
N VAL A 422 -1.92 6.20 -20.17
CA VAL A 422 -2.84 6.70 -19.15
C VAL A 422 -3.25 8.12 -19.50
N LEU A 423 -4.55 8.39 -19.49
CA LEU A 423 -5.06 9.77 -19.48
C LEU A 423 -5.28 10.17 -18.03
N TYR A 424 -4.60 11.21 -17.58
CA TYR A 424 -4.66 11.67 -16.20
C TYR A 424 -5.75 12.74 -16.02
N TYR A 425 -6.35 12.75 -14.82
CA TYR A 425 -7.20 13.83 -14.32
C TYR A 425 -8.38 14.23 -15.23
N LEU A 426 -9.03 13.25 -15.86
CA LEU A 426 -10.23 13.52 -16.67
C LEU A 426 -11.45 13.76 -15.78
N GLU A 427 -12.14 14.89 -15.99
CA GLU A 427 -13.39 15.22 -15.30
C GLU A 427 -14.50 14.20 -15.59
N GLU A 428 -15.38 14.00 -14.60
CA GLU A 428 -16.49 13.01 -14.67
C GLU A 428 -17.42 13.22 -15.88
N ASP A 429 -17.76 14.47 -16.19
CA ASP A 429 -18.72 14.81 -17.25
C ASP A 429 -18.20 14.56 -18.67
N LEU A 430 -16.87 14.40 -18.81
CA LEU A 430 -16.20 14.06 -20.06
C LEU A 430 -16.29 12.57 -20.37
N LEU A 431 -16.74 11.73 -19.44
CA LEU A 431 -16.72 10.28 -19.53
C LEU A 431 -18.12 9.68 -19.66
N VAL A 432 -18.20 8.58 -20.42
CA VAL A 432 -19.40 7.73 -20.47
C VAL A 432 -19.04 6.26 -20.32
N GLU A 433 -19.79 5.55 -19.48
CA GLU A 433 -19.63 4.12 -19.27
C GLU A 433 -19.93 3.32 -20.57
N GLN A 434 -19.04 2.41 -20.94
CA GLN A 434 -19.23 1.46 -22.03
C GLN A 434 -19.76 0.11 -21.53
N LYS A 435 -21.07 0.08 -21.24
CA LYS A 435 -21.76 -1.13 -20.77
C LYS A 435 -21.56 -2.32 -21.71
N GLY A 436 -21.14 -3.45 -21.14
CA GLY A 436 -21.00 -4.72 -21.87
C GLY A 436 -19.65 -4.93 -22.57
N LYS A 437 -18.76 -3.93 -22.58
CA LYS A 437 -17.37 -4.14 -23.02
C LYS A 437 -16.61 -4.90 -21.95
N LYS A 438 -15.84 -5.92 -22.37
CA LYS A 438 -15.05 -6.74 -21.45
C LYS A 438 -13.62 -6.21 -21.38
N LYS A 439 -13.04 -6.26 -20.18
CA LYS A 439 -11.61 -6.01 -19.96
C LYS A 439 -10.78 -6.89 -20.89
N GLU A 440 -9.84 -6.27 -21.60
CA GLU A 440 -8.91 -6.99 -22.46
C GLU A 440 -7.94 -7.82 -21.61
N PRO A 441 -7.42 -8.95 -22.15
CA PRO A 441 -6.40 -9.71 -21.46
C PRO A 441 -5.17 -8.84 -21.18
N ALA A 442 -4.69 -8.79 -19.94
CA ALA A 442 -3.57 -7.95 -19.51
C ALA A 442 -2.32 -8.15 -20.40
N LYS A 443 -2.03 -9.40 -20.78
CA LYS A 443 -0.93 -9.75 -21.69
C LYS A 443 -1.03 -9.04 -23.05
N LYS A 444 -2.23 -8.89 -23.60
CA LYS A 444 -2.46 -8.22 -24.90
C LYS A 444 -2.27 -6.71 -24.78
N VAL A 445 -2.76 -6.12 -23.68
CA VAL A 445 -2.60 -4.68 -23.40
C VAL A 445 -1.12 -4.34 -23.23
N ALA A 446 -0.41 -5.08 -22.37
CA ALA A 446 1.02 -4.91 -22.14
C ALA A 446 1.85 -5.08 -23.43
N GLN A 447 1.51 -6.07 -24.26
CA GLN A 447 2.16 -6.27 -25.56
C GLN A 447 1.97 -5.08 -26.49
N THR A 448 0.75 -4.52 -26.54
CA THR A 448 0.45 -3.35 -27.38
C THR A 448 1.19 -2.12 -26.88
N TYR A 449 1.12 -1.86 -25.58
CA TYR A 449 1.83 -0.78 -24.91
C TYR A 449 3.33 -0.81 -25.25
N ARG A 450 4.03 -1.91 -24.95
CA ARG A 450 5.47 -2.04 -25.22
C ARG A 450 5.81 -1.89 -26.70
N THR A 451 4.98 -2.45 -27.58
CA THR A 451 5.19 -2.34 -29.02
C THR A 451 5.13 -0.89 -29.47
N LEU A 452 4.13 -0.14 -29.01
CA LEU A 452 3.99 1.26 -29.38
C LEU A 452 5.05 2.13 -28.71
N LEU A 453 5.37 1.92 -27.44
CA LEU A 453 6.44 2.64 -26.74
C LEU A 453 7.76 2.50 -27.49
N TYR A 454 8.26 1.27 -27.63
CA TYR A 454 9.62 1.07 -28.12
C TYR A 454 9.77 1.25 -29.63
N GLN A 455 8.69 1.24 -30.42
CA GLN A 455 8.72 1.69 -31.81
C GLN A 455 8.99 3.20 -31.95
N ASN A 456 8.83 3.97 -30.87
CA ASN A 456 8.89 5.44 -30.91
C ASN A 456 9.90 6.04 -29.92
N ALA A 457 10.13 5.41 -28.76
CA ALA A 457 10.93 5.92 -27.64
C ALA A 457 12.36 6.34 -28.01
N PHE A 458 12.98 5.63 -28.97
CA PHE A 458 14.40 5.84 -29.32
C PHE A 458 14.58 6.50 -30.68
N SER A 459 13.53 7.14 -31.21
CA SER A 459 13.56 7.59 -32.59
C SER A 459 14.43 8.82 -32.88
N GLU A 460 14.96 9.46 -31.83
CA GLU A 460 15.99 10.49 -31.92
C GLU A 460 17.41 9.91 -32.01
N LEU A 461 17.59 8.63 -31.66
CA LEU A 461 18.87 7.95 -31.76
C LEU A 461 19.24 7.63 -33.22
N PRO A 462 20.53 7.37 -33.51
CA PRO A 462 20.94 6.87 -34.81
C PRO A 462 20.10 5.66 -35.25
N PRO A 463 19.66 5.57 -36.53
CA PRO A 463 18.74 4.51 -36.97
C PRO A 463 19.20 3.08 -36.70
N GLU A 464 20.51 2.83 -36.70
CA GLU A 464 21.07 1.52 -36.38
C GLU A 464 20.94 1.17 -34.90
N GLN A 465 21.02 2.16 -34.01
CA GLN A 465 20.87 2.00 -32.57
C GLN A 465 19.40 1.81 -32.17
N ASP A 466 18.52 2.66 -32.70
CA ASP A 466 17.07 2.52 -32.56
C ASP A 466 16.59 1.11 -32.98
N GLN A 467 17.05 0.63 -34.14
CA GLN A 467 16.71 -0.72 -34.60
C GLN A 467 17.24 -1.84 -33.69
N ARG A 468 18.42 -1.68 -33.08
CA ARG A 468 18.93 -2.66 -32.11
C ARG A 468 18.08 -2.66 -30.84
N LEU A 469 17.78 -1.49 -30.29
CA LEU A 469 16.94 -1.36 -29.10
C LEU A 469 15.55 -1.96 -29.32
N GLN A 470 14.92 -1.66 -30.46
CA GLN A 470 13.67 -2.28 -30.86
C GLN A 470 13.80 -3.81 -30.97
N ALA A 471 14.87 -4.32 -31.57
CA ALA A 471 15.09 -5.76 -31.70
C ALA A 471 15.26 -6.46 -30.34
N ILE A 472 15.88 -5.79 -29.36
CA ILE A 472 16.04 -6.30 -27.99
C ILE A 472 14.69 -6.28 -27.27
N LEU A 473 14.07 -5.11 -27.15
CA LEU A 473 12.88 -4.89 -26.32
C LEU A 473 11.61 -5.50 -26.91
N LEU A 474 11.55 -5.70 -28.23
CA LEU A 474 10.42 -6.32 -28.91
C LEU A 474 10.69 -7.79 -29.29
N ALA A 475 11.77 -8.40 -28.79
CA ALA A 475 12.04 -9.83 -28.99
C ALA A 475 10.89 -10.71 -28.46
N ASN A 476 10.37 -10.37 -27.28
CA ASN A 476 9.14 -10.91 -26.75
C ASN A 476 8.34 -9.79 -26.06
N PRO A 477 7.48 -9.06 -26.80
CA PRO A 477 6.80 -7.88 -26.25
C PRO A 477 5.77 -8.24 -25.16
N ALA A 478 5.48 -9.52 -24.95
CA ALA A 478 4.63 -9.99 -23.87
C ALA A 478 5.40 -10.39 -22.59
N ALA A 479 6.73 -10.38 -22.62
CA ALA A 479 7.60 -10.50 -21.44
C ALA A 479 7.92 -9.11 -20.86
N SER A 480 8.54 -9.07 -19.68
CA SER A 480 9.09 -7.84 -19.10
C SER A 480 10.31 -7.36 -19.86
N ASP A 481 10.64 -6.08 -19.71
CA ASP A 481 11.82 -5.47 -20.34
C ASP A 481 13.10 -6.05 -19.74
N GLU A 482 13.10 -6.35 -18.44
CA GLU A 482 14.11 -7.17 -17.76
C GLU A 482 14.33 -8.51 -18.48
N ALA A 483 13.27 -9.27 -18.75
CA ALA A 483 13.41 -10.58 -19.36
C ALA A 483 13.97 -10.51 -20.79
N ASN A 484 13.59 -9.48 -21.56
CA ASN A 484 14.13 -9.24 -22.90
C ASN A 484 15.61 -8.83 -22.85
N TRP A 485 15.98 -7.94 -21.93
CA TRP A 485 17.37 -7.55 -21.70
C TRP A 485 18.22 -8.72 -21.23
N LEU A 486 17.80 -9.47 -20.22
CA LEU A 486 18.54 -10.64 -19.74
C LEU A 486 18.76 -11.67 -20.86
N ALA A 487 17.71 -12.00 -21.63
CA ALA A 487 17.83 -12.93 -22.74
C ALA A 487 18.84 -12.48 -23.82
N TYR A 488 18.91 -11.17 -24.07
CA TYR A 488 19.89 -10.58 -24.98
C TYR A 488 21.29 -10.57 -24.38
N LEU A 489 21.45 -10.04 -23.17
CA LEU A 489 22.75 -9.89 -22.52
C LEU A 489 23.40 -11.25 -22.25
N GLU A 490 22.67 -12.29 -21.86
CA GLU A 490 23.21 -13.65 -21.69
C GLU A 490 23.86 -14.21 -22.97
N GLN A 491 23.34 -13.84 -24.14
CA GLN A 491 23.85 -14.29 -25.43
C GLN A 491 24.98 -13.41 -25.95
N HIS A 492 24.96 -12.12 -25.61
CA HIS A 492 25.80 -11.11 -26.26
C HIS A 492 26.92 -10.55 -25.38
N LEU A 493 26.78 -10.62 -24.05
CA LEU A 493 27.70 -10.10 -23.04
C LEU A 493 28.31 -11.26 -22.23
N HIS A 494 29.61 -11.49 -22.41
CA HIS A 494 30.30 -12.61 -21.76
C HIS A 494 31.16 -12.13 -20.60
N PHE A 495 30.98 -12.74 -19.43
CA PHE A 495 31.76 -12.42 -18.24
C PHE A 495 33.01 -13.32 -18.10
N PRO A 496 34.10 -12.81 -17.49
CA PRO A 496 34.28 -11.42 -17.10
C PRO A 496 34.69 -10.53 -18.28
N PHE A 497 34.28 -9.26 -18.28
CA PHE A 497 34.71 -8.26 -19.26
C PHE A 497 35.15 -6.95 -18.60
N GLY A 498 35.92 -6.14 -19.33
CA GLY A 498 36.42 -4.85 -18.85
C GLY A 498 35.50 -3.70 -19.24
N ALA A 499 35.27 -2.76 -18.31
CA ALA A 499 34.46 -1.57 -18.54
C ALA A 499 35.05 -0.36 -17.79
N PHE A 500 34.38 0.78 -17.87
CA PHE A 500 34.71 2.02 -17.18
C PHE A 500 33.47 2.59 -16.49
N THR A 501 33.69 3.34 -15.41
CA THR A 501 32.62 3.93 -14.58
C THR A 501 32.16 5.29 -15.08
N HIS A 502 30.87 5.57 -15.10
CA HIS A 502 30.34 6.92 -15.36
C HIS A 502 30.45 7.84 -14.15
N GLY A 503 30.49 7.26 -12.95
CA GLY A 503 30.55 7.94 -11.67
C GLY A 503 29.22 8.56 -11.22
N LEU A 504 28.12 7.88 -11.51
CA LEU A 504 26.79 8.22 -10.98
C LEU A 504 26.69 7.89 -9.49
N LEU A 505 27.45 6.89 -9.03
CA LEU A 505 27.58 6.55 -7.61
C LEU A 505 28.71 7.34 -6.95
N SER A 506 28.41 7.94 -5.79
CA SER A 506 29.30 8.84 -5.03
C SER A 506 30.69 8.26 -4.72
N ASN A 507 30.79 6.94 -4.59
CA ASN A 507 32.02 6.22 -4.26
C ASN A 507 32.88 5.82 -5.49
N TRP A 508 32.37 5.91 -6.72
CA TRP A 508 33.07 5.46 -7.94
C TRP A 508 33.39 6.66 -8.84
N ARG A 509 34.65 7.08 -8.89
CA ARG A 509 35.04 8.19 -9.79
C ARG A 509 34.83 7.83 -11.25
N ARG A 510 34.36 8.78 -12.06
CA ARG A 510 34.26 8.63 -13.52
C ARG A 510 35.58 8.19 -14.18
N GLY A 511 35.48 7.31 -15.17
CA GLY A 511 36.56 6.83 -16.01
C GLY A 511 37.48 5.80 -15.38
N ARG A 512 37.14 5.22 -14.23
CA ARG A 512 37.95 4.17 -13.63
C ARG A 512 37.71 2.84 -14.34
N LYS A 513 38.80 2.15 -14.65
CA LYS A 513 38.75 0.81 -15.24
C LYS A 513 38.25 -0.21 -14.21
N VAL A 514 37.25 -0.99 -14.61
CA VAL A 514 36.63 -2.05 -13.81
C VAL A 514 36.57 -3.36 -14.58
N THR A 515 36.36 -4.45 -13.87
CA THR A 515 36.06 -5.76 -14.45
C THR A 515 34.70 -6.21 -13.97
N ILE A 516 33.74 -6.35 -14.88
CA ILE A 516 32.42 -6.89 -14.54
C ILE A 516 32.53 -8.42 -14.55
N LEU A 517 32.05 -9.06 -13.48
CA LEU A 517 32.31 -10.46 -13.15
C LEU A 517 31.12 -11.38 -13.41
N ALA A 518 29.90 -10.91 -13.13
CA ALA A 518 28.67 -11.69 -13.26
C ALA A 518 27.43 -10.78 -13.12
N TYR A 519 26.26 -11.33 -13.45
CA TYR A 519 24.97 -10.74 -13.06
C TYR A 519 24.77 -10.84 -11.55
N GLY A 520 24.19 -9.79 -10.97
CA GLY A 520 23.86 -9.67 -9.55
C GLY A 520 22.36 -9.69 -9.25
N GLY A 521 21.50 -9.50 -10.24
CA GLY A 521 20.04 -9.50 -10.09
C GLY A 521 19.41 -8.31 -10.81
N PHE A 522 18.16 -8.01 -10.47
CA PHE A 522 17.41 -6.85 -10.96
C PHE A 522 16.78 -6.13 -9.76
N ALA A 523 16.85 -4.80 -9.75
CA ALA A 523 16.26 -3.94 -8.75
C ALA A 523 15.24 -2.99 -9.44
N PRO A 524 13.98 -2.90 -8.97
CA PRO A 524 12.96 -2.07 -9.61
C PRO A 524 13.27 -0.58 -9.70
N GLU A 525 14.20 -0.06 -8.92
CA GLU A 525 14.58 1.37 -8.92
C GLU A 525 15.84 1.63 -9.75
N TYR A 526 16.66 0.59 -9.97
CA TYR A 526 18.01 0.74 -10.54
C TYR A 526 18.27 -0.12 -11.78
N GLY A 527 17.30 -0.95 -12.17
CA GLY A 527 17.43 -1.90 -13.26
C GLY A 527 18.35 -3.08 -12.93
N LEU A 528 19.13 -3.51 -13.92
CA LEU A 528 19.97 -4.71 -13.82
C LEU A 528 21.20 -4.42 -12.97
N ILE A 529 21.44 -5.26 -11.97
CA ILE A 529 22.60 -5.19 -11.08
C ILE A 529 23.67 -6.16 -11.55
N VAL A 530 24.93 -5.73 -11.54
CA VAL A 530 26.09 -6.57 -11.88
C VAL A 530 27.13 -6.55 -10.76
N GLN A 531 27.84 -7.67 -10.63
CA GLN A 531 29.01 -7.74 -9.76
C GLN A 531 30.21 -7.14 -10.50
N ALA A 532 30.77 -6.04 -10.00
CA ALA A 532 31.88 -5.32 -10.60
C ALA A 532 33.11 -5.31 -9.67
N ARG A 533 34.32 -5.36 -10.25
CA ARG A 533 35.59 -5.32 -9.52
C ARG A 533 36.43 -4.13 -9.93
N ILE A 534 36.90 -3.38 -8.93
CA ILE A 534 37.78 -2.24 -9.08
C ILE A 534 39.02 -2.42 -8.21
N GLY A 535 40.17 -2.68 -8.84
CA GLY A 535 41.37 -3.10 -8.11
C GLY A 535 41.15 -4.42 -7.35
N ARG A 536 41.12 -4.37 -6.02
CA ARG A 536 40.85 -5.54 -5.14
C ARG A 536 39.42 -5.58 -4.59
N GLN A 537 38.65 -4.51 -4.74
CA GLN A 537 37.29 -4.40 -4.23
C GLN A 537 36.30 -4.97 -5.25
N THR A 538 35.30 -5.70 -4.77
CA THR A 538 34.17 -6.18 -5.56
C THR A 538 32.88 -5.67 -4.92
N ASP A 539 31.95 -5.22 -5.77
CA ASP A 539 30.74 -4.50 -5.39
C ASP A 539 29.58 -4.89 -6.32
N PHE A 540 28.34 -4.62 -5.92
CA PHE A 540 27.14 -4.82 -6.73
C PHE A 540 26.58 -3.48 -7.15
N VAL A 541 26.55 -3.24 -8.45
CA VAL A 541 26.35 -1.90 -9.01
C VAL A 541 25.38 -1.99 -10.20
N PRO A 542 24.51 -1.00 -10.43
CA PRO A 542 23.67 -0.96 -11.61
C PRO A 542 24.50 -1.04 -12.89
N LEU A 543 24.06 -1.83 -13.88
CA LEU A 543 24.76 -1.97 -15.15
C LEU A 543 24.89 -0.62 -15.87
N ALA A 544 23.91 0.27 -15.68
CA ALA A 544 23.88 1.62 -16.22
C ALA A 544 25.07 2.50 -15.75
N GLU A 545 25.75 2.15 -14.65
CA GLU A 545 26.97 2.86 -14.19
C GLU A 545 28.18 2.64 -15.11
N PHE A 546 28.12 1.69 -16.05
CA PHE A 546 29.28 1.26 -16.82
C PHE A 546 29.18 1.59 -18.31
N TYR A 547 30.28 2.07 -18.89
CA TYR A 547 30.48 2.12 -20.35
C TYR A 547 31.68 1.27 -20.76
N GLY A 548 31.71 0.83 -22.03
CA GLY A 548 32.73 -0.07 -22.51
C GLY A 548 34.00 0.65 -22.96
N SER A 549 34.89 -0.09 -23.62
CA SER A 549 36.01 0.54 -24.31
C SER A 549 35.52 1.09 -25.64
N PRO A 550 35.77 2.36 -25.99
CA PRO A 550 35.24 2.98 -27.21
C PRO A 550 35.34 2.09 -28.44
N GLY A 551 34.19 1.73 -29.02
CA GLY A 551 34.09 0.91 -30.22
C GLY A 551 34.18 -0.61 -30.00
N SER A 552 34.16 -1.09 -28.76
CA SER A 552 34.00 -2.51 -28.45
C SER A 552 32.54 -2.94 -28.54
N LYS A 553 32.30 -4.26 -28.62
CA LYS A 553 30.93 -4.80 -28.63
C LYS A 553 30.23 -4.54 -27.29
N GLU A 554 30.96 -4.63 -26.19
CA GLU A 554 30.48 -4.35 -24.85
C GLU A 554 30.09 -2.89 -24.70
N ASP A 555 30.87 -1.97 -25.30
CA ASP A 555 30.57 -0.54 -25.31
C ASP A 555 29.22 -0.24 -25.94
N GLN A 556 28.97 -0.77 -27.14
CA GLN A 556 27.68 -0.64 -27.81
C GLN A 556 26.52 -1.23 -26.99
N ILE A 557 26.71 -2.40 -26.37
CA ILE A 557 25.65 -3.04 -25.57
C ILE A 557 25.32 -2.20 -24.32
N LEU A 558 26.35 -1.67 -23.65
CA LEU A 558 26.18 -0.84 -22.46
C LEU A 558 25.56 0.51 -22.79
N GLU A 559 25.94 1.10 -23.92
CA GLU A 559 25.32 2.33 -24.44
C GLU A 559 23.84 2.09 -24.75
N ASP A 560 23.49 1.03 -25.50
CA ASP A 560 22.09 0.67 -25.74
C ASP A 560 21.34 0.46 -24.41
N TYR A 561 21.94 -0.22 -23.43
CA TYR A 561 21.32 -0.43 -22.12
C TYR A 561 21.06 0.88 -21.36
N GLN A 562 21.98 1.85 -21.44
CA GLN A 562 21.86 3.16 -20.81
C GLN A 562 20.75 4.01 -21.43
N GLU A 563 20.64 4.00 -22.76
CA GLU A 563 19.56 4.70 -23.47
C GLU A 563 18.19 4.17 -23.05
N TRP A 564 18.05 2.85 -22.92
CA TRP A 564 16.81 2.27 -22.38
C TRP A 564 16.60 2.61 -20.90
N HIS A 565 17.67 2.58 -20.09
CA HIS A 565 17.58 2.85 -18.65
C HIS A 565 17.04 4.25 -18.39
N GLY A 566 17.57 5.28 -19.06
CA GLY A 566 17.13 6.67 -18.87
C GLY A 566 15.72 6.99 -19.40
N VAL A 567 15.08 6.08 -20.14
CA VAL A 567 13.66 6.20 -20.53
C VAL A 567 12.73 5.57 -19.50
N MET A 568 13.24 4.62 -18.70
CA MET A 568 12.43 3.81 -17.79
C MET A 568 12.58 4.18 -16.31
N PHE A 569 13.70 4.79 -15.94
CA PHE A 569 14.07 5.20 -14.58
C PHE A 569 14.64 6.62 -14.65
#